data_AF-A0A4V5P9G4-F1
#
_entry.id   AF-A0A4V5P9G4-F1
#
_cell.length_a   1.000
_cell.length_b   1.000
_cell.length_c   1.000
_cell.angle_alpha   90.00
_cell.angle_beta   90.00
_cell.angle_gamma   90.00
#
_symmetry.space_group_name_H-M   'P 1'
#
loop_
_entity.id
_entity.type
_entity.pdbx_description
1 polymer ?
#
loop_
_entity_poly.entity_id
_entity_poly.type
_entity_poly.pdbx_seq_one_letter_code
_entity_poly.pdbx_strand_id
1 'polypeptide(L)'
;EFVSVWVRDPRIQKEDFWHSYIDYEICIHTNSMCFTMKTSCVRRRYREFVWLRQRLQSNALLVQLPELPSKNLFFNMNNRQHVDQRRQGLEDFLRKVLQNALLLSDSSLHLFLQSHLNSEDIEACVSGQTKYSVEEAIHKFALMNRRFPEEEEEGKKENDIDYDSE
;
A
#
# COMPACT_ATOMS: atom_id res chain seq x y z
N GLU A 1 -4.22 9.32 19.19
CA GLU A 1 -4.05 8.90 17.78
C GLU A 1 -3.90 7.39 17.75
N PHE A 2 -4.42 6.70 16.74
CA PHE A 2 -4.28 5.24 16.59
C PHE A 2 -3.97 4.89 15.13
N VAL A 3 -3.18 3.84 14.94
CA VAL A 3 -2.96 3.19 13.64
C VAL A 3 -3.14 1.69 13.86
N SER A 4 -4.16 1.12 13.22
CA SER A 4 -4.40 -0.32 13.22
C SER A 4 -4.05 -0.90 11.85
N VAL A 5 -3.36 -2.04 11.86
CA VAL A 5 -2.98 -2.79 10.67
C VAL A 5 -3.36 -4.25 10.83
N TRP A 6 -3.91 -4.84 9.77
CA TRP A 6 -4.18 -6.27 9.68
C TRP A 6 -3.59 -6.82 8.39
N VAL A 7 -3.01 -8.03 8.46
CA VAL A 7 -2.62 -8.81 7.29
C VAL A 7 -3.49 -10.06 7.27
N ARG A 8 -4.23 -10.26 6.18
CA ARG A 8 -5.33 -11.23 6.10
C ARG A 8 -5.49 -11.79 4.69
N ASP A 9 -6.46 -12.68 4.55
CA ASP A 9 -6.98 -13.18 3.27
C ASP A 9 -5.87 -13.58 2.28
N PRO A 10 -5.03 -14.59 2.63
CA PRO A 10 -4.02 -15.09 1.73
C PRO A 10 -4.66 -15.68 0.47
N ARG A 11 -4.22 -15.27 -0.71
CA ARG A 11 -4.72 -15.82 -1.99
C ARG A 11 -3.57 -16.23 -2.89
N ILE A 12 -3.78 -17.34 -3.59
CA ILE A 12 -2.91 -17.74 -4.70
C ILE A 12 -3.30 -16.88 -5.91
N GLN A 13 -2.33 -16.19 -6.47
CA GLN A 13 -2.43 -15.37 -7.67
C GLN A 13 -1.76 -16.08 -8.82
N LYS A 14 -2.31 -15.91 -10.04
CA LYS A 14 -1.90 -16.57 -11.29
C LYS A 14 -2.06 -18.09 -11.20
N GLU A 15 -3.13 -18.61 -11.79
CA GLU A 15 -3.45 -20.04 -11.79
C GLU A 15 -2.50 -20.89 -12.67
N ASP A 16 -1.60 -20.26 -13.43
CA ASP A 16 -0.57 -20.94 -14.19
C ASP A 16 0.62 -21.37 -13.30
N PHE A 17 0.89 -22.67 -13.26
CA PHE A 17 1.86 -23.36 -12.38
C PHE A 17 3.23 -22.69 -12.21
N TRP A 18 3.76 -22.03 -13.25
CA TRP A 18 5.13 -21.47 -13.24
C TRP A 18 5.23 -20.08 -12.60
N HIS A 19 4.10 -19.38 -12.48
CA HIS A 19 4.08 -17.98 -12.04
C HIS A 19 3.16 -17.76 -10.84
N SER A 20 2.62 -18.83 -10.26
CA SER A 20 1.79 -18.75 -9.06
C SER A 20 2.55 -18.18 -7.87
N TYR A 21 1.91 -17.31 -7.10
CA TYR A 21 2.43 -16.80 -5.84
C TYR A 21 1.30 -16.53 -4.86
N ILE A 22 1.62 -16.50 -3.56
CA ILE A 22 0.67 -16.02 -2.55
C ILE A 22 0.90 -14.54 -2.26
N ASP A 23 -0.20 -13.78 -2.27
CA ASP A 23 -0.27 -12.43 -1.72
C ASP A 23 -1.20 -12.38 -0.50
N TYR A 24 -1.13 -11.27 0.23
CA TYR A 24 -1.92 -11.02 1.43
C TYR A 24 -2.61 -9.66 1.28
N GLU A 25 -3.84 -9.57 1.76
CA GLU A 25 -4.54 -8.30 1.94
C GLU A 25 -3.99 -7.60 3.18
N ILE A 26 -3.57 -6.35 3.01
CA ILE A 26 -3.17 -5.45 4.09
C ILE A 26 -4.26 -4.41 4.25
N CYS A 27 -4.82 -4.30 5.45
CA CYS A 27 -5.83 -3.29 5.80
C CYS A 27 -5.25 -2.32 6.81
N ILE A 28 -5.38 -1.02 6.55
CA ILE A 28 -5.07 0.05 7.50
C ILE A 28 -6.37 0.73 7.92
N HIS A 29 -6.49 1.02 9.22
CA HIS A 29 -7.49 1.93 9.78
C HIS A 29 -6.81 2.84 10.80
N THR A 30 -6.94 4.15 10.62
CA THR A 30 -6.19 5.13 11.39
C THR A 30 -6.91 6.47 11.46
N ASN A 31 -6.72 7.21 12.56
CA ASN A 31 -7.06 8.63 12.63
C ASN A 31 -5.83 9.54 12.55
N SER A 32 -4.66 8.96 12.25
CA SER A 32 -3.40 9.66 12.21
C SER A 32 -3.30 10.64 11.05
N MET A 33 -2.63 11.78 11.29
CA MET A 33 -2.34 12.77 10.25
C MET A 33 -1.15 12.35 9.37
N CYS A 34 -0.37 11.35 9.79
CA CYS A 34 0.71 10.81 8.97
C CYS A 34 0.20 10.07 7.71
N PHE A 35 -1.09 9.75 7.64
CA PHE A 35 -1.68 8.99 6.53
C PHE A 35 -2.64 9.85 5.70
N THR A 36 -2.49 9.77 4.38
CA THR A 36 -3.38 10.39 3.39
C THR A 36 -4.79 9.80 3.49
N MET A 37 -4.92 8.47 3.45
CA MET A 37 -6.22 7.79 3.62
C MET A 37 -6.38 7.27 5.05
N LYS A 38 -7.56 7.46 5.65
CA LYS A 38 -7.89 6.94 6.99
C LYS A 38 -8.18 5.44 6.98
N THR A 39 -8.55 4.91 5.82
CA THR A 39 -8.70 3.48 5.56
C THR A 39 -8.10 3.12 4.21
N SER A 40 -7.34 2.03 4.14
CA SER A 40 -6.86 1.47 2.86
C SER A 40 -6.81 -0.04 2.91
N CYS A 41 -7.04 -0.68 1.76
CA CYS A 41 -6.87 -2.11 1.56
C CYS A 41 -6.05 -2.33 0.29
N VAL A 42 -4.87 -2.95 0.42
CA VAL A 42 -3.97 -3.28 -0.69
C VAL A 42 -3.60 -4.76 -0.65
N ARG A 43 -3.15 -5.33 -1.77
CA ARG A 43 -2.61 -6.69 -1.79
C ARG A 43 -1.13 -6.65 -2.09
N ARG A 44 -0.33 -7.33 -1.26
CA ARG A 44 1.13 -7.39 -1.38
C ARG A 44 1.60 -8.81 -1.12
N ARG A 45 2.60 -9.27 -1.88
CA ARG A 45 3.25 -10.56 -1.63
C ARG A 45 4.52 -10.39 -0.81
N TYR A 46 4.98 -11.49 -0.21
CA TYR A 46 6.17 -11.52 0.65
C TYR A 46 7.42 -10.83 0.05
N ARG A 47 7.69 -11.00 -1.26
CA ARG A 47 8.87 -10.39 -1.88
C ARG A 47 8.84 -8.86 -1.86
N GLU A 48 7.66 -8.27 -1.91
CA GLU A 48 7.50 -6.81 -1.84
C GLU A 48 7.74 -6.30 -0.41
N PHE A 49 7.42 -7.10 0.62
CA PHE A 49 7.83 -6.77 2.00
C PHE A 49 9.35 -6.82 2.20
N VAL A 50 10.03 -7.77 1.54
CA VAL A 50 11.51 -7.82 1.54
C VAL A 50 12.09 -6.55 0.94
N TRP A 51 11.56 -6.12 -0.21
CA TRP A 51 11.92 -4.86 -0.84
C TRP A 51 11.64 -3.67 0.09
N LEU A 52 10.44 -3.58 0.69
CA LEU A 52 10.07 -2.50 1.60
C LEU A 52 11.05 -2.41 2.78
N ARG A 53 11.38 -3.53 3.41
CA ARG A 53 12.33 -3.55 4.53
C ARG A 53 13.71 -3.05 4.08
N GLN A 54 14.19 -3.46 2.92
CA GLN A 54 15.48 -2.97 2.39
C GLN A 54 15.44 -1.47 2.10
N ARG A 55 14.35 -0.98 1.51
CA ARG A 55 14.14 0.44 1.20
C ARG A 55 14.08 1.31 2.46
N LEU A 56 13.33 0.87 3.47
CA LEU A 56 13.29 1.55 4.77
C LEU A 56 14.68 1.56 5.43
N GLN A 57 15.45 0.47 5.31
CA GLN A 57 16.77 0.39 5.92
C GLN A 57 17.75 1.37 5.26
N SER A 58 17.72 1.50 3.93
CA SER A 58 18.59 2.42 3.21
C SER A 58 18.32 3.88 3.57
N ASN A 59 17.07 4.20 3.89
CA ASN A 59 16.66 5.56 4.24
C ASN A 59 16.83 5.88 5.73
N ALA A 60 16.93 4.86 6.59
CA ALA A 60 17.08 4.98 8.04
C ALA A 60 18.18 4.04 8.59
N LEU A 61 19.44 4.29 8.19
CA LEU A 61 20.60 3.41 8.48
C LEU A 61 20.81 3.09 9.97
N LEU A 62 20.45 4.00 10.88
CA LEU A 62 20.63 3.84 12.33
C LEU A 62 19.43 3.14 13.01
N VAL A 63 18.32 2.96 12.30
CA VAL A 63 17.13 2.30 12.84
C VAL A 63 17.25 0.79 12.70
N GLN A 64 17.08 0.08 13.81
CA GLN A 64 16.93 -1.37 13.79
C GLN A 64 15.53 -1.74 13.32
N LEU A 65 15.41 -2.19 12.06
CA LEU A 65 14.13 -2.61 11.50
C LEU A 65 13.69 -3.98 12.04
N PRO A 66 12.39 -4.16 12.32
CA PRO A 66 11.85 -5.46 12.69
C PRO A 66 12.15 -6.51 11.62
N GLU A 67 12.34 -7.74 12.07
CA GLU A 67 12.58 -8.87 11.16
C GLU A 67 11.29 -9.25 10.43
N LEU A 68 11.46 -9.69 9.18
CA LEU A 68 10.40 -10.35 8.45
C LEU A 68 10.31 -11.82 8.91
N PRO A 69 9.14 -12.46 8.82
CA PRO A 69 9.06 -13.90 9.02
C PRO A 69 10.03 -14.58 8.07
N SER A 70 10.69 -15.65 8.53
CA SER A 70 11.79 -16.26 7.80
C SER A 70 11.41 -16.51 6.34
N LYS A 71 12.38 -16.30 5.45
CA LYS A 71 12.31 -16.80 4.08
C LYS A 71 12.51 -18.32 4.15
N ASN A 72 11.54 -19.02 4.74
CA ASN A 72 11.55 -20.47 4.88
C ASN A 72 11.82 -21.05 3.49
N LEU A 73 13.01 -21.64 3.31
CA LEU A 73 13.39 -22.36 2.09
C LEU A 73 12.40 -23.51 1.82
N PHE A 74 11.72 -23.97 2.87
CA PHE A 74 10.64 -24.96 2.85
C PHE A 74 9.24 -24.36 2.93
N PHE A 75 9.07 -23.06 2.62
CA PHE A 75 7.74 -22.47 2.57
C PHE A 75 6.92 -23.19 1.50
N ASN A 76 5.74 -23.68 1.90
CA ASN A 76 4.82 -24.38 1.02
C ASN A 76 3.52 -23.59 1.03
N MET A 77 3.15 -23.03 -0.13
CA MET A 77 1.95 -22.22 -0.27
C MET A 77 0.65 -23.01 -0.06
N ASN A 78 0.70 -24.34 -0.18
CA ASN A 78 -0.43 -25.24 0.09
C ASN A 78 -0.53 -25.64 1.58
N ASN A 79 0.50 -25.35 2.38
CA ASN A 79 0.47 -25.61 3.82
C ASN A 79 -0.13 -24.40 4.55
N ARG A 80 -1.36 -24.56 5.06
CA ARG A 80 -2.10 -23.50 5.78
C ARG A 80 -1.32 -22.95 6.98
N GLN A 81 -0.59 -23.77 7.71
CA GLN A 81 0.21 -23.34 8.85
C GLN A 81 1.37 -22.44 8.40
N HIS A 82 2.04 -22.78 7.31
CA HIS A 82 3.12 -21.94 6.77
C HIS A 82 2.58 -20.58 6.31
N VAL A 83 1.43 -20.57 5.63
CA VAL A 83 0.78 -19.35 5.15
C VAL A 83 0.34 -18.46 6.31
N ASP A 84 -0.28 -19.02 7.35
CA ASP A 84 -0.73 -18.24 8.50
C ASP A 84 0.42 -17.72 9.37
N GLN A 85 1.47 -18.52 9.60
CA GLN A 85 2.68 -18.05 10.28
C GLN A 85 3.34 -16.88 9.55
N ARG A 86 3.40 -16.95 8.21
CA ARG A 86 3.90 -15.84 7.40
C ARG A 86 2.99 -14.62 7.52
N ARG A 87 1.67 -14.79 7.40
CA ARG A 87 0.69 -13.71 7.57
C ARG A 87 0.89 -13.00 8.92
N GLN A 88 1.00 -13.75 10.02
CA GLN A 88 1.21 -13.18 11.35
C GLN A 88 2.52 -12.41 11.46
N GLY A 89 3.62 -12.97 10.95
CA GLY A 89 4.91 -12.27 10.97
C GLY A 89 4.94 -11.01 10.11
N LEU A 90 4.21 -10.99 8.98
CA LEU A 90 4.04 -9.79 8.16
C LEU A 90 3.24 -8.71 8.89
N GLU A 91 2.19 -9.10 9.61
CA GLU A 91 1.41 -8.18 10.44
C GLU A 91 2.23 -7.60 11.59
N ASP A 92 2.99 -8.45 12.29
CA ASP A 92 3.86 -8.02 13.38
C ASP A 92 4.99 -7.09 12.90
N PHE A 93 5.54 -7.35 11.71
CA PHE A 93 6.48 -6.47 11.03
C PHE A 93 5.88 -5.08 10.82
N LEU A 94 4.71 -4.99 10.17
CA LEU A 94 4.06 -3.70 9.91
C LEU A 94 3.67 -2.98 11.21
N ARG A 95 3.12 -3.70 12.20
CA ARG A 95 2.75 -3.11 13.48
C ARG A 95 3.95 -2.43 14.16
N LYS A 96 5.13 -3.05 14.12
CA LYS A 96 6.37 -2.49 14.67
C LYS A 96 6.91 -1.33 13.83
N VAL A 97 6.85 -1.43 12.50
CA VAL A 97 7.25 -0.33 11.60
C VAL A 97 6.41 0.93 11.85
N LEU A 98 5.09 0.76 11.98
CA LEU A 98 4.12 1.84 12.17
C LEU A 98 4.20 2.52 13.53
N GLN A 99 4.96 1.97 14.49
CA GLN A 99 5.22 2.61 15.78
C GLN A 99 6.41 3.59 15.73
N ASN A 100 7.17 3.61 14.64
CA ASN A 100 8.35 4.46 14.50
C ASN A 100 8.05 5.67 13.60
N ALA A 101 8.05 6.87 14.19
CA ALA A 101 7.75 8.11 13.50
C ALA A 101 8.71 8.43 12.33
N LEU A 102 9.99 8.02 12.43
CA LEU A 102 10.94 8.20 11.33
C LEU A 102 10.57 7.33 10.12
N LEU A 103 10.12 6.09 10.36
CA LEU A 103 9.68 5.21 9.27
C LEU A 103 8.34 5.67 8.67
N LEU A 104 7.46 6.24 9.50
CA LEU A 104 6.22 6.88 9.04
C LEU A 104 6.46 8.12 8.17
N SER A 105 7.66 8.71 8.18
CA SER A 105 8.00 9.81 7.27
C SER A 105 8.37 9.33 5.85
N ASP A 106 8.58 8.04 5.64
CA ASP A 106 9.00 7.50 4.34
C ASP A 106 7.80 7.31 3.40
N SER A 107 7.80 8.05 2.28
CA SER A 107 6.75 7.95 1.25
C SER A 107 6.64 6.55 0.63
N SER A 108 7.73 5.77 0.63
CA SER A 108 7.75 4.39 0.13
C SER A 108 6.82 3.49 0.96
N LEU A 109 6.73 3.72 2.28
CA LEU A 109 5.82 3.00 3.17
C LEU A 109 4.37 3.34 2.86
N HIS A 110 4.07 4.63 2.65
CA HIS A 110 2.71 5.09 2.34
C HIS A 110 2.22 4.56 0.99
N LEU A 111 3.04 4.63 -0.05
CA LEU A 111 2.70 4.06 -1.35
C LEU A 111 2.53 2.54 -1.26
N PHE A 112 3.37 1.85 -0.48
CA PHE A 112 3.22 0.40 -0.27
C PHE A 112 1.87 0.05 0.37
N LEU A 113 1.40 0.83 1.35
CA LEU A 113 0.18 0.58 2.14
C LEU A 113 -1.11 1.16 1.52
N GLN A 114 -1.00 2.18 0.67
CA GLN A 114 -2.15 2.99 0.21
C GLN A 114 -2.22 3.15 -1.32
N SER A 115 -1.42 2.41 -2.09
CA SER A 115 -1.49 2.43 -3.56
C SER A 115 -1.33 1.03 -4.17
N HIS A 116 -1.61 0.91 -5.46
CA HIS A 116 -1.38 -0.29 -6.27
C HIS A 116 0.00 -0.32 -6.96
N LEU A 117 0.85 0.68 -6.73
CA LEU A 117 2.14 0.79 -7.41
C LEU A 117 3.06 -0.36 -7.04
N ASN A 118 3.79 -0.90 -8.02
CA ASN A 118 4.82 -1.91 -7.77
C ASN A 118 6.12 -1.24 -7.26
N SER A 119 7.11 -2.02 -6.81
CA SER A 119 8.35 -1.48 -6.22
C SER A 119 9.10 -0.50 -7.15
N GLU A 120 9.15 -0.78 -8.45
CA GLU A 120 9.81 0.09 -9.44
C GLU A 120 9.07 1.42 -9.59
N ASP A 121 7.74 1.38 -9.69
CA ASP A 121 6.90 2.58 -9.76
C ASP A 121 6.98 3.41 -8.47
N ILE A 122 7.08 2.75 -7.30
CA ILE A 122 7.28 3.44 -6.02
C ILE A 122 8.62 4.16 -6.02
N GLU A 123 9.71 3.51 -6.44
CA GLU A 123 11.04 4.12 -6.53
C GLU A 123 11.06 5.31 -7.48
N ALA A 124 10.46 5.18 -8.66
CA ALA A 124 10.32 6.26 -9.62
C ALA A 124 9.52 7.43 -9.02
N CYS A 125 8.42 7.14 -8.31
CA CYS A 125 7.56 8.17 -7.71
C CYS A 125 8.28 8.95 -6.61
N VAL A 126 8.92 8.27 -5.66
CA VAL A 126 9.64 8.94 -4.57
C VAL A 126 10.91 9.64 -5.03
N SER A 127 11.42 9.31 -6.22
CA SER A 127 12.58 9.98 -6.84
C SER A 127 12.17 11.13 -7.76
N GLY A 128 10.88 11.45 -7.88
CA GLY A 128 10.37 12.53 -8.73
C GLY A 128 10.43 12.23 -10.23
N GLN A 129 10.48 10.94 -10.61
CA GLN A 129 10.59 10.49 -12.00
C GLN A 129 9.24 10.13 -12.62
N THR A 130 8.15 10.23 -11.86
CA THR A 130 6.77 10.04 -12.35
C THR A 130 6.09 11.36 -12.68
N LYS A 131 5.04 11.30 -13.51
CA LYS A 131 4.18 12.46 -13.79
C LYS A 131 3.20 12.80 -12.67
N TYR A 132 3.05 11.89 -11.71
CA TYR A 132 2.13 12.02 -10.58
C TYR A 132 2.90 12.05 -9.26
N SER A 133 2.34 12.73 -8.26
CA SER A 133 2.87 12.77 -6.90
C SER A 133 2.49 11.54 -6.08
N VAL A 134 3.10 11.41 -4.90
CA VAL A 134 2.76 10.38 -3.91
C VAL A 134 1.28 10.45 -3.52
N GLU A 135 0.80 11.66 -3.24
CA GLU A 135 -0.58 11.89 -2.82
C GLU A 135 -1.58 11.59 -3.94
N GLU A 136 -1.29 12.02 -5.18
CA GLU A 136 -2.11 11.73 -6.35
C GLU A 136 -2.23 10.22 -6.60
N ALA A 137 -1.13 9.46 -6.46
CA ALA A 137 -1.15 8.01 -6.61
C ALA A 137 -2.06 7.33 -5.56
N ILE A 138 -2.03 7.82 -4.32
CA ILE A 138 -2.86 7.31 -3.23
C ILE A 138 -4.34 7.66 -3.45
N HIS A 139 -4.66 8.91 -3.79
CA HIS A 139 -6.04 9.33 -4.09
C HIS A 139 -6.61 8.57 -5.28
N LYS A 140 -5.86 8.47 -6.37
CA LYS A 140 -6.30 7.70 -7.55
C LYS A 140 -6.61 6.25 -7.19
N PHE A 141 -5.76 5.61 -6.39
CA PHE A 141 -6.04 4.24 -5.94
C PHE A 141 -7.27 4.16 -5.03
N ALA A 142 -7.45 5.11 -4.12
CA ALA A 142 -8.64 5.15 -3.27
C ALA A 142 -9.93 5.27 -4.10
N LEU A 143 -9.94 6.11 -5.15
CA LEU A 143 -11.06 6.23 -6.08
C LEU A 143 -11.33 4.92 -6.83
N MET A 144 -10.28 4.27 -7.36
CA MET A 144 -10.39 2.99 -8.07
C MET A 144 -10.88 1.84 -7.18
N ASN A 145 -10.56 1.89 -5.88
CA ASN A 145 -10.86 0.82 -4.92
C ASN A 145 -12.13 1.11 -4.08
N ARG A 146 -12.81 2.24 -4.31
CA ARG A 146 -14.14 2.50 -3.73
C ARG A 146 -15.16 1.58 -4.38
N ARG A 147 -15.95 0.89 -3.55
CA ARG A 147 -17.02 -0.01 -3.99
C ARG A 147 -18.27 0.72 -4.51
N PHE A 148 -18.33 2.04 -4.37
CA PHE A 148 -19.45 2.87 -4.81
C PHE A 148 -18.92 3.98 -5.74
N PRO A 149 -19.54 4.17 -6.93
CA PRO A 149 -19.28 5.32 -7.80
C PRO A 149 -19.53 6.63 -7.07
N GLU A 150 -18.83 7.69 -7.47
CA GLU A 150 -19.22 9.05 -7.09
C GLU A 150 -20.57 9.37 -7.75
N GLU A 151 -21.52 9.89 -6.98
CA GLU A 151 -22.65 10.62 -7.56
C GLU A 151 -22.03 11.84 -8.25
N GLU A 152 -22.13 11.91 -9.58
CA GLU A 152 -21.70 13.09 -10.32
C GLU A 152 -22.45 14.30 -9.73
N GLU A 153 -21.73 15.26 -9.15
CA GLU A 153 -22.30 16.58 -8.89
C GLU A 153 -22.63 17.23 -10.24
N GLU A 154 -23.83 16.97 -10.75
CA GLU A 154 -24.43 17.78 -11.79
C GLU A 154 -24.53 19.22 -11.29
N GLY A 155 -23.73 20.11 -11.90
CA GLY A 155 -24.15 21.50 -12.08
C GLY A 155 -23.21 22.56 -11.52
N LYS A 156 -22.21 22.94 -12.32
CA LYS A 156 -21.98 24.35 -12.69
C LYS A 156 -21.57 24.41 -14.16
N LYS A 157 -22.56 24.39 -15.06
CA LYS A 157 -22.38 25.00 -16.38
C LYS A 157 -22.42 26.51 -16.15
N GLU A 158 -21.30 27.18 -16.37
CA GLU A 158 -21.26 28.63 -16.53
C GLU A 158 -22.19 28.99 -17.69
N ASN A 159 -23.24 29.76 -17.38
CA ASN A 159 -24.09 30.38 -18.38
C ASN A 159 -23.34 31.60 -18.93
N ASP A 160 -22.56 31.41 -19.99
CA ASP A 160 -22.19 32.52 -20.87
C ASP A 160 -23.42 32.88 -21.72
N ILE A 161 -24.17 33.87 -21.24
CA ILE A 161 -25.17 34.56 -22.04
C ILE A 161 -24.42 35.58 -22.90
N ASP A 162 -24.18 35.23 -24.16
CA ASP A 162 -23.70 36.17 -25.15
C ASP A 162 -24.87 37.09 -25.55
N TYR A 163 -24.75 38.37 -25.22
CA TYR A 163 -25.71 39.39 -25.60
C TYR A 163 -25.45 39.78 -27.05
N ASP A 164 -26.29 39.27 -27.94
CA ASP A 164 -26.44 39.81 -29.29
C ASP A 164 -27.00 41.24 -29.18
N SER A 165 -26.37 42.19 -29.85
CA SER A 165 -26.90 43.55 -30.00
C SER A 165 -26.53 44.07 -31.38
N GLU A 166 -27.62 44.35 -32.11
CA GLU A 166 -27.76 44.87 -33.48
C GLU A 166 -26.88 46.08 -33.82
#